data_AF-A0A926ES89-F1
#
_entry.id   AF-A0A926ES89-F1
#
_cell.length_a   1.000
_cell.length_b   1.000
_cell.length_c   1.000
_cell.angle_alpha   90.00
_cell.angle_beta   90.00
_cell.angle_gamma   90.00
#
_symmetry.space_group_name_H-M   'P 1'
#
loop_
_entity.id
_entity.type
_entity.pdbx_description
1 polymer ?
#
loop_
_entity_poly.entity_id
_entity_poly.type
_entity_poly.pdbx_seq_one_letter_code
_entity_poly.pdbx_strand_id
1 'polypeptide(L)' 'MSDVNTFSQNLDSNPFFQSLPIYVQENIKQSGVKISNETDLRKCAENLMNSGC' A
#
# COMPACT_ATOMS: atom_id res chain seq x y z
N MET A 1 7.48 -20.57 -11.38
CA MET A 1 8.45 -19.46 -11.32
C MET A 1 7.66 -18.28 -10.77
N SER A 2 7.97 -17.84 -9.55
CA SER A 2 7.09 -17.00 -8.73
C SER A 2 6.97 -15.59 -9.31
N ASP A 3 5.76 -15.16 -9.62
CA ASP A 3 5.44 -13.79 -10.04
C ASP A 3 5.88 -12.80 -8.94
N VAL A 4 7.12 -12.31 -9.07
CA VAL A 4 7.65 -11.30 -8.18
C VAL A 4 6.82 -10.05 -8.41
N ASN A 5 6.07 -9.66 -7.37
CA ASN A 5 5.20 -8.52 -7.42
C ASN A 5 6.08 -7.26 -7.39
N THR A 6 6.61 -6.87 -8.55
CA THR A 6 7.56 -5.75 -8.73
C THR A 6 7.03 -4.46 -8.11
N PHE A 7 5.70 -4.29 -8.08
CA PHE A 7 5.05 -3.16 -7.43
C PHE A 7 5.28 -3.15 -5.91
N SER A 8 5.12 -4.29 -5.24
CA SER A 8 5.36 -4.40 -3.79
C SER A 8 6.84 -4.15 -3.44
N GLN A 9 7.77 -4.58 -4.30
CA GLN A 9 9.20 -4.29 -4.13
C GLN A 9 9.55 -2.81 -4.28
N ASN A 10 8.75 -2.05 -5.04
CA ASN A 10 8.92 -0.62 -5.26
C ASN A 10 7.88 0.23 -4.51
N LEU A 11 7.17 -0.37 -3.54
CA LEU A 11 6.10 0.31 -2.82
C LEU A 11 6.63 1.52 -2.04
N ASP A 12 7.79 1.38 -1.41
CA ASP A 12 8.50 2.46 -0.73
C ASP A 12 8.92 3.61 -1.66
N SER A 13 9.12 3.33 -2.96
CA SER A 13 9.44 4.36 -3.96
C SER A 13 8.20 4.94 -4.63
N ASN A 14 7.00 4.44 -4.32
CA ASN A 14 5.78 4.92 -4.94
C ASN A 14 5.40 6.30 -4.36
N PRO A 15 5.24 7.34 -5.20
CA PRO A 15 4.97 8.70 -4.74
C PRO A 15 3.61 8.83 -4.05
N PHE A 16 2.60 8.06 -4.46
CA PHE A 16 1.32 8.02 -3.79
C PHE A 16 1.47 7.39 -2.40
N PHE A 17 2.17 6.26 -2.28
CA PHE A 17 2.44 5.61 -0.99
C PHE A 17 3.14 6.55 0.00
N GLN A 18 4.18 7.26 -0.46
CA GLN A 18 4.92 8.24 0.33
C GLN A 18 4.08 9.45 0.76
N SER A 19 3.04 9.79 -0.01
CA SER A 19 2.09 10.85 0.32
C SER A 19 1.05 10.45 1.38
N LEU A 20 0.88 9.14 1.64
CA LEU A 20 -0.06 8.65 2.65
C LEU A 20 0.42 9.00 4.07
N PRO A 21 -0.49 9.17 5.05
CA PRO A 21 -0.13 9.30 6.45
C PRO A 21 0.70 8.11 6.92
N ILE A 22 1.64 8.36 7.84
CA ILE A 22 2.55 7.33 8.37
C ILE A 22 1.80 6.11 8.90
N TYR A 23 0.69 6.31 9.62
CA TYR A 23 -0.11 5.19 10.13
C TYR A 23 -0.66 4.31 9.00
N VAL A 24 -1.07 4.88 7.86
CA VAL A 24 -1.55 4.12 6.70
C VAL A 24 -0.41 3.35 6.07
N GLN A 25 0.75 3.98 5.90
CA GLN A 25 1.95 3.32 5.37
C GLN A 25 2.38 2.13 6.25
N GLU A 26 2.41 2.31 7.57
CA GLU A 26 2.73 1.25 8.52
C GLU A 26 1.69 0.13 8.49
N ASN A 27 0.39 0.46 8.48
CA ASN A 27 -0.68 -0.53 8.37
C ASN A 27 -0.57 -1.36 7.10
N ILE A 28 -0.30 -0.74 5.95
CA ILE A 28 -0.12 -1.45 4.67
C ILE A 28 1.09 -2.41 4.76
N LYS A 29 2.21 -1.95 5.32
CA LYS A 29 3.41 -2.78 5.49
C LYS A 29 3.20 -3.94 6.48
N GLN A 30 2.53 -3.69 7.59
CA GLN A 30 2.28 -4.69 8.65
C GLN A 30 1.19 -5.70 8.27
N SER A 31 0.19 -5.29 7.49
CA SER A 31 -0.91 -6.14 7.05
C SER A 31 -0.46 -7.26 6.10
N GLY A 32 0.69 -7.09 5.42
CA GLY A 32 1.18 -8.06 4.44
C GLY A 32 0.30 -8.16 3.19
N VAL A 33 -0.51 -7.12 2.92
CA VAL A 33 -1.40 -7.05 1.76
C VAL A 33 -0.60 -7.04 0.47
N LYS A 34 -1.02 -7.86 -0.51
CA LYS A 34 -0.34 -7.98 -1.81
C LYS A 34 -0.81 -6.90 -2.77
N ILE A 35 -0.18 -5.73 -2.68
CA ILE A 35 -0.45 -4.63 -3.58
C ILE A 35 0.28 -4.85 -4.90
N SER A 36 -0.51 -5.08 -5.95
CA SER A 36 0.00 -5.39 -7.29
C SER A 36 -0.02 -4.19 -8.24
N ASN A 37 -0.73 -3.13 -7.89
CA ASN A 37 -0.83 -1.90 -8.68
C ASN A 37 -1.31 -0.72 -7.81
N GLU A 38 -1.24 0.48 -8.37
CA GLU A 38 -1.63 1.71 -7.66
C GLU A 38 -3.13 1.76 -7.32
N THR A 39 -4.01 1.16 -8.13
CA THR A 39 -5.45 1.11 -7.82
C THR A 39 -5.73 0.30 -6.55
N ASP A 40 -5.03 -0.82 -6.37
CA ASP A 40 -5.10 -1.64 -5.17
C ASP A 40 -4.57 -0.88 -3.95
N LEU A 41 -3.47 -0.15 -4.13
CA LEU A 41 -2.90 0.72 -3.11
C LEU A 41 -3.87 1.82 -2.67
N ARG A 42 -4.51 2.49 -3.64
CA ARG A 42 -5.50 3.54 -3.36
C ARG A 42 -6.67 2.98 -2.57
N LYS A 43 -7.25 1.85 -3.00
CA LYS A 43 -8.35 1.21 -2.27
C LYS A 43 -7.97 0.81 -0.85
N CYS A 44 -6.77 0.25 -0.67
CA CYS A 44 -6.28 -0.14 0.64
C CYS A 44 -6.09 1.09 1.55
N ALA A 45 -5.47 2.13 1.03
CA ALA A 45 -5.28 3.40 1.72
C ALA A 45 -6.61 4.07 2.08
N GLU A 46 -7.55 4.15 1.14
CA GLU A 46 -8.89 4.69 1.36
C GLU A 46 -9.64 3.91 2.43
N ASN A 47 -9.59 2.58 2.41
CA ASN A 47 -10.19 1.77 3.47
C ASN A 47 -9.55 2.05 4.83
N LEU A 48 -8.23 2.16 4.93
CA LEU A 48 -7.53 2.44 6.19
C LEU A 48 -7.83 3.85 6.72
N MET A 49 -7.93 4.84 5.83
CA MET A 49 -8.29 6.21 6.17
C MET A 49 -9.75 6.34 6.58
N ASN A 50 -10.67 5.65 5.90
CA ASN A 50 -12.10 5.66 6.20
C ASN A 50 -12.48 4.77 7.39
N SER A 51 -11.69 3.74 7.70
CA SER A 51 -11.87 2.91 8.90
C SER A 51 -11.32 3.57 10.17
N GLY A 52 -10.81 4.81 10.06
CA GLY A 52 -10.21 5.60 11.12
C GLY A 52 -11.13 6.60 11.83
N CYS A 53 -12.45 6.38 11.81
CA CYS A 53 -13.44 7.08 12.64
C CYS A 53 -14.53 6.11 13.13
#